data_AF-A0A6C0K2Y7-F1
#
_entry.id   AF-A0A6C0K2Y7-F1
#
_cell.length_a   1.000
_cell.length_b   1.000
_cell.length_c   1.000
_cell.angle_alpha   90.00
_cell.angle_beta   90.00
_cell.angle_gamma   90.00
#
_symmetry.space_group_name_H-M   'P 1'
#
loop_
_entity.id
_entity.type
_entity.pdbx_description
1 polymer ?
#
loop_
_entity_poly.entity_id
_entity_poly.type
_entity_poly.pdbx_seq_one_letter_code
_entity_poly.pdbx_strand_id
1 'polypeptide(L)' 'MPNSNKTRKNKQSGGQCPCSAKMFGGYRATRRNRALLSRLRRGNSIGFTTTASLKAKGLIPRTSRKFRGKKVVGSKYR' A
#
# COMPACT_ATOMS: atom_id res chain seq x y z
N MET A 1 -8.76 25.83 47.92
CA MET A 1 -7.76 25.12 47.07
C MET A 1 -7.49 23.74 47.67
N PRO A 2 -8.01 22.65 47.07
CA PRO A 2 -7.42 21.33 47.23
C PRO A 2 -6.97 20.72 45.88
N ASN A 3 -5.76 20.18 45.91
CA ASN A 3 -5.07 19.38 44.90
C ASN A 3 -5.39 17.89 45.16
N SER A 4 -5.80 17.11 44.15
CA SER A 4 -5.62 15.65 44.21
C SER A 4 -5.63 14.99 42.83
N ASN A 5 -4.42 14.74 42.35
CA ASN A 5 -4.07 13.76 41.32
C ASN A 5 -4.81 12.42 41.56
N LYS A 6 -5.78 12.07 40.70
CA LYS A 6 -6.38 10.71 40.63
C LYS A 6 -6.01 10.05 39.30
N THR A 7 -4.89 9.34 39.35
CA THR A 7 -4.59 8.06 38.68
C THR A 7 -5.25 7.82 37.31
N ARG A 8 -4.55 8.19 36.22
CA ARG A 8 -4.84 7.64 34.89
C ARG A 8 -4.44 6.17 34.86
N LYS A 9 -5.43 5.27 34.92
CA LYS A 9 -5.23 3.83 34.76
C LYS A 9 -4.55 3.55 33.40
N ASN A 10 -3.31 3.10 33.49
CA ASN A 10 -2.48 2.65 32.37
C ASN A 10 -3.15 1.43 31.74
N LYS A 11 -3.83 1.62 30.60
CA LYS A 11 -4.50 0.55 29.86
C LYS A 11 -3.42 -0.17 29.04
N GLN A 12 -2.76 -1.14 29.66
CA GLN A 12 -1.85 -2.06 28.99
C GLN A 12 -2.66 -2.95 28.03
N SER A 13 -2.77 -2.52 26.77
CA SER A 13 -3.38 -3.31 25.71
C SER A 13 -2.30 -4.13 24.99
N GLY A 14 -2.28 -5.42 25.29
CA GLY A 14 -2.06 -6.51 24.33
C GLY A 14 -0.68 -6.61 23.68
N GLY A 15 0.03 -7.70 24.00
CA GLY A 15 1.28 -8.09 23.34
C GLY A 15 1.16 -8.09 21.82
N GLN A 16 2.00 -7.27 21.17
CA GLN A 16 2.19 -7.30 19.73
C GLN A 16 3.00 -8.54 19.37
N CYS A 17 2.41 -9.44 18.57
CA CYS A 17 3.14 -10.56 17.99
C CYS A 17 4.32 -10.04 17.13
N PRO A 18 5.58 -10.41 17.43
CA PRO A 18 6.75 -9.93 16.70
C PRO A 18 6.82 -10.43 15.23
N CYS A 19 5.95 -11.37 14.85
CA CYS A 19 5.84 -11.90 13.48
C CYS A 19 5.12 -10.96 12.49
N SER A 20 4.64 -9.79 12.94
CA SER A 20 4.08 -8.75 12.07
C SER A 20 4.99 -7.53 11.98
N ALA A 21 6.31 -7.74 12.12
CA ALA A 21 7.29 -6.83 11.55
C ALA A 21 7.02 -6.74 10.04
N LYS A 22 6.14 -5.80 9.65
CA LYS A 22 6.04 -5.31 8.29
C LYS A 22 7.48 -5.02 7.89
N MET A 23 8.03 -5.85 7.02
CA MET A 23 9.31 -5.59 6.39
C MET A 23 9.22 -4.20 5.76
N PHE A 24 9.72 -3.18 6.46
CA PHE A 24 9.81 -1.80 5.99
C PHE A 24 10.96 -1.70 4.96
N GLY A 25 10.95 -2.58 3.97
CA GLY A 25 11.86 -2.63 2.81
C GLY A 25 11.16 -2.24 1.51
N GLY A 26 10.11 -1.41 1.58
CA GLY A 26 9.34 -0.96 0.43
C GLY A 26 9.74 0.45 -0.03
N TYR A 27 9.71 0.69 -1.34
CA TYR A 27 9.96 2.03 -1.91
C TYR A 27 9.01 3.08 -1.29
N ARG A 28 9.58 4.12 -0.67
CA ARG A 28 8.80 5.23 -0.08
C ARG A 28 8.29 6.16 -1.18
N ALA A 29 6.97 6.27 -1.33
CA ALA A 29 6.37 7.13 -2.35
C ALA A 29 6.73 8.61 -2.14
N THR A 30 7.36 9.22 -3.15
CA THR A 30 7.61 10.66 -3.24
C THR A 30 6.32 11.47 -3.36
N ARG A 31 6.38 12.78 -3.13
CA ARG A 31 5.22 13.69 -3.27
C ARG A 31 4.57 13.60 -4.66
N ARG A 32 5.38 13.57 -5.73
CA ARG A 32 4.91 13.43 -7.12
C ARG A 32 4.19 12.10 -7.34
N ASN A 33 4.74 10.99 -6.83
CA ASN A 33 4.11 9.68 -6.94
C ASN A 33 2.77 9.62 -6.19
N ARG A 34 2.65 10.29 -5.03
CA ARG A 34 1.37 10.37 -4.29
C ARG A 34 0.29 11.08 -5.09
N ALA A 35 0.63 12.17 -5.77
CA ALA A 35 -0.31 12.87 -6.66
C ALA A 35 -0.78 11.96 -7.81
N LEU A 36 0.14 11.22 -8.42
CA LEU A 36 -0.18 10.25 -9.49
C LEU A 36 -1.06 9.10 -8.98
N LEU A 37 -0.77 8.54 -7.80
CA LEU A 37 -1.60 7.53 -7.17
C LEU A 37 -3.02 8.06 -6.86
N SER A 38 -3.13 9.32 -6.43
CA SER A 38 -4.43 9.96 -6.21
C SER A 38 -5.22 10.11 -7.50
N ARG A 39 -4.57 10.47 -8.62
CA ARG A 39 -5.22 10.54 -9.94
C ARG A 39 -5.71 9.18 -10.39
N LEU A 40 -4.87 8.14 -10.26
CA LEU A 40 -5.23 6.78 -10.61
C LEU A 40 -6.41 6.26 -9.76
N ARG A 41 -6.44 6.57 -8.47
CA ARG A 41 -7.55 6.22 -7.57
C ARG A 41 -8.88 6.88 -7.97
N ARG A 42 -8.82 8.07 -8.57
CA ARG A 42 -9.99 8.77 -9.14
C ARG A 42 -10.42 8.21 -10.49
N GLY A 43 -9.71 7.23 -11.04
CA GLY A 43 -9.99 6.66 -12.37
C GLY A 43 -9.38 7.41 -13.54
N ASN A 44 -8.56 8.44 -13.27
CA ASN A 44 -7.91 9.19 -14.34
C ASN A 44 -6.83 8.34 -15.00
N SER A 45 -6.74 8.41 -16.33
CA SER A 45 -5.67 7.77 -17.08
C SER A 45 -4.33 8.43 -16.72
N ILE A 46 -3.36 7.59 -16.38
CA ILE A 46 -1.95 7.98 -16.26
C ILE A 46 -1.19 7.25 -17.36
N GLY A 47 -0.32 7.97 -18.08
CA GLY A 47 0.38 7.44 -19.26
C GLY A 47 1.16 6.15 -18.97
N PHE A 48 1.45 5.39 -20.03
CA PHE A 48 2.11 4.08 -19.96
C PHE A 48 3.41 4.08 -19.16
N THR A 49 4.32 5.02 -19.45
CA THR A 49 5.58 5.19 -18.71
C THR A 49 5.37 5.40 -17.22
N THR A 50 4.37 6.21 -16.86
CA THR A 50 4.02 6.50 -15.47
C THR A 50 3.52 5.26 -14.74
N THR A 51 2.61 4.49 -15.37
CA THR A 51 2.09 3.25 -14.79
C THR A 51 3.17 2.20 -14.62
N ALA A 52 4.04 2.02 -15.63
CA ALA A 52 5.18 1.11 -15.59
C ALA A 52 6.16 1.48 -14.46
N SER A 53 6.48 2.78 -14.32
CA SER A 53 7.36 3.26 -13.24
C SER A 53 6.78 2.99 -11.85
N LEU A 54 5.49 3.26 -11.65
CA LEU A 54 4.82 3.01 -10.37
C LEU A 54 4.73 1.52 -10.02
N LYS A 55 4.55 0.66 -11.03
CA LYS A 55 4.62 -0.80 -10.88
C LYS A 55 6.02 -1.29 -10.54
N ALA A 56 7.06 -0.76 -11.21
CA ALA A 56 8.45 -1.10 -10.94
C ALA A 56 8.84 -0.77 -9.48
N LYS A 57 8.35 0.37 -9.00
CA LYS A 57 8.49 0.83 -7.61
C LYS A 57 7.63 0.06 -6.61
N GLY A 58 6.76 -0.85 -7.05
CA GLY A 58 5.85 -1.59 -6.17
C GLY A 58 4.73 -0.74 -5.55
N LEU A 59 4.49 0.48 -6.07
CA LEU A 59 3.42 1.37 -5.60
C LEU A 59 2.05 0.98 -6.14
N ILE A 60 2.02 0.23 -7.25
CA ILE A 60 0.83 -0.33 -7.87
C ILE A 60 1.12 -1.81 -8.14
N PRO A 61 0.13 -2.71 -7.99
CA PRO A 61 0.30 -4.11 -8.37
C PRO A 61 0.77 -4.24 -9.83
N ARG A 62 1.79 -5.09 -10.05
CA ARG A 62 2.31 -5.41 -11.39
C ARG A 62 1.24 -6.13 -12.24
N THR A 63 0.42 -6.97 -11.61
CA THR A 63 -0.62 -7.76 -12.26
C THR A 63 -1.89 -6.94 -12.48
N SER A 64 -2.51 -7.14 -13.64
CA SER A 64 -3.91 -6.76 -13.85
C SER A 64 -4.76 -7.50 -12.80
N ARG A 65 -5.51 -6.75 -11.97
CA ARG A 65 -6.47 -7.33 -11.01
C ARG A 65 -7.42 -8.32 -11.68
N LYS A 66 -7.72 -8.10 -12.97
CA LYS A 66 -8.63 -8.92 -13.78
C LYS A 66 -8.13 -10.36 -13.98
N PHE A 67 -6.81 -10.59 -13.90
CA PHE A 67 -6.24 -11.90 -14.20
C PHE A 67 -5.38 -12.50 -13.08
N ARG A 68 -5.20 -11.82 -11.94
CA ARG A 68 -4.46 -12.35 -10.76
C ARG A 68 -3.10 -13.03 -11.09
N GLY A 69 -2.40 -12.57 -12.13
CA GLY A 69 -1.13 -13.17 -12.57
C GLY A 69 -1.25 -14.39 -13.48
N LYS A 70 -2.46 -14.82 -13.86
CA LYS A 70 -2.68 -15.88 -14.85
C LYS A 70 -2.31 -15.38 -16.24
N LYS A 71 -1.49 -16.14 -16.98
CA LYS A 71 -1.31 -15.97 -18.43
C LYS A 71 -2.65 -16.25 -19.09
N VAL A 72 -3.28 -15.22 -19.64
CA VAL A 72 -4.38 -15.42 -20.58
C VAL A 72 -3.77 -15.54 -21.96
N VAL A 73 -3.44 -16.77 -22.30
CA VAL A 73 -3.13 -17.16 -23.67
C VAL A 73 -4.44 -17.37 -24.42
N GLY A 74 -4.49 -16.94 -25.68
CA GLY A 74 -5.60 -17.24 -26.58
C GLY A 74 -5.75 -18.76 -26.79
N SER A 75 -6.89 -19.22 -27.29
CA SER A 75 -7.18 -20.65 -27.50
C SER A 75 -6.09 -21.39 -28.29
N LYS A 76 -5.41 -20.69 -29.20
CA LYS A 76 -4.28 -21.20 -30.00
C LYS A 76 -3.11 -21.74 -29.15
N TYR A 77 -2.94 -21.25 -27.93
CA TYR A 77 -1.80 -21.55 -27.05
C TYR A 77 -2.24 -22.07 -25.68
N ARG A 78 -3.47 -22.60 -25.59
CA ARG A 78 -3.97 -23.31 -24.42
C ARG A 78 -3.64 -24.79 -24.49
#